data_AF-I7FWK3-F1
#
_entry.id   AF-I7FWK3-F1
#
_cell.length_a   1.000
_cell.length_b   1.000
_cell.length_c   1.000
_cell.angle_alpha   90.00
_cell.angle_beta   90.00
_cell.angle_gamma   90.00
#
_symmetry.space_group_name_H-M   'P 1'
#
loop_
_entity.id
_entity.type
_entity.pdbx_description
1 polymer ?
#
loop_
_entity_poly.entity_id
_entity_poly.type
_entity_poly.pdbx_seq_one_letter_code
_entity_poly.pdbx_strand_id
1 'polypeptide(L)'
;MAASMCAVCGTGFTGRSDAVYCSAACRQKAHRARTARRVDALRSLRSGRNEVRRPVGIRSDIAQSIARAREQIAESRRLCRVSAERLQRLEDLQRELAKPREVRATTPMSYAKWAR
;
A
#
# COMPACT_ATOMS: atom_id res chain seq x y z
N MET A 1 -35.49 41.23 45.63
CA MET A 1 -34.61 40.06 45.39
C MET A 1 -34.94 39.52 44.01
N ALA A 2 -33.98 39.45 43.08
CA ALA A 2 -34.23 38.86 41.77
C ALA A 2 -34.38 37.34 41.95
N ALA A 3 -35.55 36.80 41.60
CA ALA A 3 -35.77 35.37 41.55
C ALA A 3 -35.32 34.88 40.16
N SER A 4 -34.27 34.05 40.13
CA SER A 4 -33.81 33.38 38.91
C SER A 4 -34.47 32.02 38.80
N MET A 5 -34.74 31.55 37.57
CA MET A 5 -35.26 30.19 37.34
C MET A 5 -34.12 29.23 37.06
N CYS A 6 -34.12 28.06 37.71
CA CYS A 6 -33.12 27.04 37.47
C CYS A 6 -33.29 26.40 36.09
N ALA A 7 -32.25 26.41 35.25
CA ALA A 7 -32.27 25.82 33.92
C ALA A 7 -32.42 24.28 33.89
N VAL A 8 -32.41 23.61 35.05
CA VAL A 8 -32.46 22.14 35.17
C VAL A 8 -33.75 21.63 35.81
N CYS A 9 -34.25 22.31 36.83
CA CYS A 9 -35.45 21.89 37.56
C CYS A 9 -36.61 22.89 37.49
N GLY A 10 -36.40 24.07 36.88
CA GLY A 10 -37.44 25.10 36.73
C GLY A 10 -37.80 25.85 38.01
N THR A 11 -37.31 25.42 39.18
CA THR A 11 -37.59 26.07 40.45
C THR A 11 -37.00 27.48 40.51
N GLY A 12 -37.79 28.44 40.98
CA GLY A 12 -37.31 29.78 41.32
C GLY A 12 -36.36 29.72 42.51
N PHE A 13 -35.23 30.42 42.41
CA PHE A 13 -34.25 30.49 43.48
C PHE A 13 -33.67 31.90 43.59
N THR A 14 -33.24 32.25 44.80
CA THR A 14 -32.49 33.48 45.05
C THR A 14 -31.00 33.17 44.98
N GLY A 15 -30.28 33.94 44.19
CA GLY A 15 -28.86 33.75 43.97
C GLY A 15 -28.21 35.01 43.42
N ARG A 16 -26.96 34.88 43.00
CA ARG A 16 -26.29 35.93 42.23
C ARG A 16 -27.05 36.21 40.95
N SER A 17 -26.96 37.42 40.42
CA SER A 17 -27.62 37.84 39.18
C SER A 17 -27.24 36.97 37.97
N ASP A 18 -26.06 36.36 37.98
CA ASP A 18 -25.54 35.45 36.94
C ASP A 18 -25.77 33.96 37.25
N ALA A 19 -26.46 33.62 38.34
CA ALA A 19 -26.67 32.24 38.72
C ALA A 19 -27.71 31.56 37.81
N VAL A 20 -27.32 30.45 37.20
CA VAL A 20 -28.16 29.66 36.27
C VAL A 20 -28.80 28.42 36.93
N TYR A 21 -28.24 27.96 38.05
CA TYR A 21 -28.64 26.73 38.72
C TYR A 21 -28.86 26.95 40.21
N CYS A 22 -29.96 26.42 40.74
CA CYS A 22 -30.34 26.58 42.14
C CYS A 22 -29.41 25.83 43.12
N SER A 23 -28.67 24.81 42.66
CA SER A 23 -27.88 23.96 43.55
C SER A 23 -26.72 23.24 42.84
N ALA A 24 -25.79 22.70 43.64
CA ALA A 24 -24.70 21.86 43.14
C ALA A 24 -25.22 20.60 42.42
N ALA A 25 -26.32 20.02 42.88
CA ALA A 25 -26.96 18.88 42.24
C ALA A 25 -27.44 19.23 40.81
N CYS A 26 -28.07 20.39 40.64
CA CYS A 26 -28.48 20.86 39.31
C CYS A 26 -27.28 21.15 38.41
N ARG A 27 -26.19 21.73 38.95
CA ARG A 27 -24.93 21.90 38.20
C ARG A 27 -24.37 20.56 37.71
N GLN A 28 -24.34 19.55 38.58
CA GLN A 28 -23.82 18.24 38.24
C GLN A 28 -24.70 17.53 37.20
N LYS A 29 -26.03 17.63 37.30
CA LYS A 29 -26.97 17.09 36.31
C LYS A 29 -26.78 17.75 34.94
N ALA A 30 -26.65 19.07 34.89
CA ALA A 30 -26.37 19.79 33.65
C ALA A 30 -25.02 19.40 33.03
N HIS A 31 -23.97 19.24 33.86
CA HIS A 31 -22.67 18.78 33.40
C HIS A 31 -22.75 17.38 32.79
N ARG A 32 -23.36 16.42 33.49
CA ARG A 32 -23.55 15.03 32.99
C ARG A 32 -24.32 15.01 31.66
N ALA A 33 -25.38 15.81 31.53
CA ALA A 33 -26.16 15.89 30.30
C ALA A 33 -25.33 16.43 29.10
N ARG A 34 -24.49 17.45 29.32
CA ARG A 34 -23.58 17.97 28.28
C ARG A 34 -22.54 16.93 27.87
N THR A 35 -21.96 16.22 28.84
CA THR A 35 -20.98 15.16 28.57
C THR A 35 -21.61 14.02 27.79
N ALA A 36 -22.81 13.57 28.16
CA ALA A 36 -23.55 12.53 27.43
C ALA A 36 -23.80 12.94 25.97
N ARG A 37 -24.31 14.17 25.73
CA ARG A 37 -24.51 14.70 24.37
C ARG A 37 -23.22 14.74 23.55
N ARG A 38 -22.10 15.13 24.17
CA ARG A 38 -20.79 15.15 23.51
C ARG A 38 -20.32 13.75 23.13
N VAL A 39 -20.50 12.77 24.03
CA VAL A 39 -20.16 11.36 23.77
C VAL A 39 -21.04 10.79 22.66
N ASP A 40 -22.34 11.05 22.69
CA ASP A 40 -23.27 10.61 21.64
C ASP A 40 -22.93 11.23 20.29
N ALA A 41 -22.61 12.52 20.23
CA ALA A 41 -22.20 13.19 18.99
C ALA A 41 -20.90 12.58 18.42
N LEU A 42 -19.91 12.30 19.28
CA LEU A 42 -18.68 11.61 18.87
C LEU A 42 -18.95 10.18 18.40
N ARG A 43 -19.87 9.46 19.04
CA ARG A 43 -20.31 8.13 18.60
C ARG A 43 -20.94 8.20 17.21
N SER A 44 -21.87 9.12 17.00
CA SER A 44 -22.54 9.32 15.70
C SER A 44 -21.56 9.72 14.60
N LEU A 45 -20.55 10.55 14.89
CA LEU A 45 -19.50 10.89 13.93
C LEU A 45 -18.62 9.68 13.56
N ARG A 46 -18.33 8.79 14.52
CA ARG A 46 -17.60 7.54 14.24
C ARG A 46 -18.45 6.58 13.42
N SER A 47 -19.75 6.51 13.68
CA SER A 47 -20.70 5.72 12.89
C SER A 47 -20.88 6.27 11.47
N GLY A 48 -20.96 7.59 11.28
CA GLY A 48 -21.07 8.22 9.95
C GLY A 48 -19.80 8.11 9.11
N ARG A 49 -18.61 8.11 9.73
CA ARG A 49 -17.35 7.74 9.05
C ARG A 49 -17.30 6.28 8.61
N ASN A 50 -18.15 5.43 9.18
CA ASN A 50 -18.20 4.00 8.85
C ASN A 50 -19.08 3.71 7.63
N GLU A 51 -19.91 4.67 7.17
CA GLU A 51 -20.76 4.51 5.98
C GLU A 51 -20.00 4.79 4.67
N VAL A 52 -18.94 5.61 4.70
CA VAL A 52 -18.10 5.93 3.52
C VAL A 52 -16.73 5.25 3.55
N ARG A 53 -16.47 4.38 4.53
CA ARG A 53 -15.35 3.43 4.41
C ARG A 53 -15.88 2.19 3.73
N ARG A 54 -15.87 2.17 2.38
CA ARG A 54 -15.98 0.93 1.61
C ARG A 54 -15.14 -0.13 2.33
N PRO A 55 -15.69 -1.32 2.66
CA PRO A 55 -14.89 -2.37 3.25
C PRO A 55 -13.79 -2.67 2.24
N VAL A 56 -12.59 -2.18 2.53
CA VAL A 56 -11.38 -2.53 1.81
C VAL A 56 -11.29 -4.04 1.98
N GLY A 57 -11.66 -4.76 0.92
CA GLY A 57 -11.86 -6.19 0.98
C GLY A 57 -10.51 -6.84 1.22
N ILE A 58 -10.15 -7.08 2.47
CA ILE A 58 -8.87 -7.69 2.88
C ILE A 58 -8.58 -8.94 2.04
N ARG A 59 -9.61 -9.72 1.69
CA ARG A 59 -9.50 -10.88 0.80
C ARG A 59 -9.16 -10.51 -0.65
N SER A 60 -9.72 -9.43 -1.18
CA SER A 60 -9.38 -8.88 -2.51
C SER A 60 -7.94 -8.39 -2.54
N ASP A 61 -7.49 -7.68 -1.50
CA ASP A 61 -6.11 -7.16 -1.45
C ASP A 61 -5.08 -8.27 -1.32
N ILE A 62 -5.37 -9.29 -0.50
CA ILE A 62 -4.52 -10.50 -0.40
C ILE A 62 -4.51 -11.23 -1.75
N ALA A 63 -5.65 -11.41 -2.40
CA ALA A 63 -5.72 -12.06 -3.71
C ALA A 63 -4.90 -11.30 -4.77
N GLN A 64 -4.99 -9.97 -4.79
CA GLN A 64 -4.19 -9.12 -5.67
C GLN A 64 -2.69 -9.22 -5.34
N SER A 65 -2.33 -9.26 -4.05
CA SER A 65 -0.94 -9.42 -3.63
C SER A 65 -0.38 -10.76 -4.08
N ILE A 66 -1.14 -11.84 -3.95
CA ILE A 66 -0.76 -13.18 -4.40
C ILE A 66 -0.63 -13.21 -5.93
N ALA A 67 -1.55 -12.59 -6.66
CA ALA A 67 -1.50 -12.50 -8.12
C ALA A 67 -0.22 -11.80 -8.58
N ARG A 68 0.11 -10.65 -7.99
CA ARG A 68 1.36 -9.91 -8.28
C ARG A 68 2.60 -10.76 -7.97
N ALA A 69 2.63 -11.46 -6.85
CA ALA A 69 3.75 -12.32 -6.49
C ALA A 69 3.96 -13.45 -7.51
N ARG A 70 2.86 -14.06 -8.00
CA ARG A 70 2.92 -15.10 -9.03
C ARG A 70 3.45 -14.58 -10.36
N GLU A 71 3.03 -13.38 -10.76
CA GLU A 71 3.50 -12.71 -11.97
C GLU A 71 5.02 -12.44 -11.92
N GLN A 72 5.52 -11.93 -10.78
CA GLN A 72 6.95 -11.69 -10.59
C GLN A 72 7.78 -12.98 -10.67
N ILE A 73 7.28 -14.08 -10.09
CA ILE A 73 7.93 -15.39 -10.20
C ILE A 73 7.94 -15.89 -11.65
N ALA A 74 6.83 -15.71 -12.38
CA ALA A 74 6.74 -16.11 -13.77
C ALA A 74 7.73 -15.33 -14.66
N GLU A 75 7.84 -14.02 -14.46
CA GLU A 75 8.78 -13.18 -15.20
C GLU A 75 10.24 -13.51 -14.84
N SER A 76 10.55 -13.70 -13.55
CA SER A 76 11.88 -14.17 -13.12
C SER A 76 12.27 -15.48 -13.83
N ARG A 77 11.37 -16.47 -13.87
CA ARG A 77 11.60 -17.74 -14.58
C ARG A 77 11.78 -17.55 -16.09
N ARG A 78 11.05 -16.62 -16.69
CA ARG A 78 11.22 -16.27 -18.11
C ARG A 78 12.60 -15.67 -18.37
N LEU A 79 13.04 -14.72 -17.55
CA LEU A 79 14.35 -14.08 -17.67
C LEU A 79 15.49 -15.09 -17.51
N CYS A 80 15.38 -16.03 -16.55
CA CYS A 80 16.35 -17.11 -16.40
C CYS A 80 16.45 -17.98 -17.66
N ARG A 81 15.32 -18.35 -18.27
CA ARG A 81 15.31 -19.13 -19.53
C ARG A 81 15.96 -18.37 -20.68
N VAL A 82 15.59 -17.11 -20.90
CA VAL A 82 16.17 -16.27 -21.96
C VAL A 82 17.68 -16.07 -21.76
N SER A 83 18.11 -15.89 -20.51
CA SER A 83 19.52 -15.77 -20.17
C SER A 83 20.29 -17.06 -20.46
N ALA A 84 19.73 -18.22 -20.09
CA ALA A 84 20.32 -19.52 -20.37
C ALA A 84 20.48 -19.75 -21.88
N GLU A 85 19.45 -19.44 -22.68
CA GLU A 85 19.52 -19.54 -24.15
C GLU A 85 20.57 -18.61 -24.76
N ARG A 86 20.79 -17.43 -24.16
CA ARG A 86 21.82 -16.49 -24.62
C ARG A 86 23.21 -17.00 -24.32
N LEU A 87 23.42 -17.55 -23.11
CA LEU A 87 24.70 -18.15 -22.72
C LEU A 87 25.02 -19.34 -23.62
N GLN A 88 24.05 -20.22 -23.87
CA GLN A 88 24.22 -21.36 -24.78
C GLN A 88 24.67 -20.92 -26.18
N ARG A 89 24.01 -19.90 -26.75
CA ARG A 89 24.39 -19.34 -28.05
C ARG A 89 25.81 -18.79 -28.07
N LEU A 90 26.25 -18.14 -26.99
CA LEU A 90 27.61 -17.61 -26.88
C LEU A 90 28.63 -18.75 -26.80
N GLU A 91 28.34 -19.81 -26.04
CA GLU A 91 29.19 -21.00 -25.98
C GLU A 91 29.31 -21.68 -27.34
N ASP A 92 28.20 -21.81 -28.08
CA ASP A 92 28.20 -22.42 -29.40
C ASP A 92 29.06 -21.59 -30.37
N LEU A 93 28.93 -20.26 -30.35
CA LEU A 93 29.79 -19.36 -31.13
C LEU A 93 31.27 -19.49 -30.75
N GLN A 94 31.58 -19.58 -29.45
CA GLN A 94 32.94 -19.82 -28.99
C GLN A 94 33.49 -21.15 -29.50
N ARG A 95 32.69 -22.22 -29.48
CA ARG A 95 33.08 -23.53 -30.02
C ARG A 95 33.33 -23.45 -31.52
N GLU A 96 32.47 -22.80 -32.30
CA GLU A 96 32.66 -22.62 -33.74
C GLU A 96 33.93 -21.82 -34.06
N LEU A 97 34.22 -20.76 -33.31
CA LEU A 97 35.45 -19.97 -33.48
C LEU A 97 36.71 -20.76 -33.07
N ALA A 98 36.59 -21.64 -32.08
CA ALA A 98 37.68 -22.51 -31.64
C ALA A 98 37.95 -23.67 -32.60
N LYS A 99 37.02 -24.00 -33.52
CA LYS A 99 37.26 -25.03 -34.54
C LYS A 99 38.39 -24.56 -35.46
N PRO A 100 39.44 -25.37 -35.67
CA PRO A 100 40.50 -25.03 -36.59
C PRO A 100 39.90 -24.91 -37.99
N ARG A 101 40.05 -23.73 -38.61
CA ARG A 101 39.72 -23.58 -40.04
C ARG A 101 40.71 -24.43 -40.81
N GLU A 102 40.22 -25.44 -41.53
CA GLU A 102 41.02 -26.14 -42.53
C GLU A 102 41.44 -25.13 -43.61
N VAL A 103 42.63 -24.56 -43.46
CA VAL A 103 43.29 -23.84 -44.53
C VAL A 103 43.78 -24.91 -45.49
N ARG A 104 43.02 -25.16 -46.56
CA ARG A 104 43.45 -26.01 -47.67
C ARG A 104 44.78 -25.45 -48.16
N ALA A 105 45.87 -26.17 -47.92
CA ALA A 105 47.19 -25.78 -48.38
C ALA A 105 47.13 -25.64 -49.91
N THR A 106 47.14 -24.40 -50.40
CA THR A 106 47.33 -24.13 -51.82
C THR A 106 48.72 -24.62 -52.15
N THR A 107 48.83 -25.66 -52.97
CA THR A 107 50.11 -26.20 -53.41
C THR A 107 50.93 -25.05 -53.98
N PRO A 108 52.12 -24.73 -53.42
CA PRO A 108 52.93 -23.65 -53.96
C PRO A 108 53.28 -24.01 -55.39
N MET A 109 53.04 -23.07 -56.30
CA MET A 109 53.31 -23.24 -57.72
C MET A 109 54.81 -23.54 -57.90
N SER A 110 55.13 -24.70 -58.49
CA SER A 110 56.51 -25.16 -58.66
C SER A 110 57.27 -24.24 -59.63
N TYR A 111 58.23 -23.46 -59.11
CA TYR A 111 59.09 -22.57 -59.89
C TYR A 111 60.15 -23.31 -60.74
N ALA A 112 60.17 -24.65 -60.73
CA ALA A 112 61.15 -25.46 -61.46
C ALA A 112 61.02 -25.41 -63.01
N LYS A 113 60.01 -24.70 -63.55
CA LYS A 113 59.79 -24.59 -65.01
C LYS A 113 60.42 -23.36 -65.68
N TRP A 114 61.03 -22.43 -64.93
CA TRP A 114 61.51 -21.15 -65.46
C TRP A 114 63.02 -21.05 -65.68
N ALA A 115 63.80 -22.08 -65.33
CA ALA A 115 65.23 -22.13 -65.60
C ALA A 115 65.53 -22.82 -66.94
N ARG A 116 65.50 -22.06 -68.03
CA ARG A 116 66.17 -22.39 -69.30
C ARG A 116 66.62 -21.13 -69.99
#